data_AF-A0A9W6YEZ4-F1
#
_entry.id   AF-A0A9W6YEZ4-F1
#
_cell.length_a   1.000
_cell.length_b   1.000
_cell.length_c   1.000
_cell.angle_alpha   90.00
_cell.angle_beta   90.00
_cell.angle_gamma   90.00
#
_symmetry.space_group_name_H-M   'P 1'
#
loop_
_entity.id
_entity.type
_entity.pdbx_description
1 polymer ?
#
loop_
_entity_poly.entity_id
_entity_poly.type
_entity_poly.pdbx_seq_one_letter_code
_entity_poly.pdbx_strand_id
1 'polypeptide(L)'
;MVSPVSIPTSLSLNDLSTSEDISCSGVINGFLAYGNQSAITTVGSLTELGINSTATSESKSIMAIEQPQRNATWMGNATNNDLRFGVNNSTSMILTTTGRLGLGYIACTAMAMTSDRRLKRNIQPCPLKRIKRLYDNCDVVLYDWIESENRPGQEVGLIAQDLVSAHLTDLISVFYRDDIQEGEGPSFEPAKTQLNVDYSRIATMPFTFRISKRKDNKYDAVLDDGRVESFGGIKRNGEPYQQYRDSAPLRAFSKYDHGNIERNQRFYKRHGPINFRNHTPLLGSQKNIFGNL
;
A
#
# COMPACT_ATOMS: atom_id res chain seq x y z
N MET A 1 -31.78 -78.89 -11.82
CA MET A 1 -30.61 -78.21 -12.42
C MET A 1 -30.99 -76.77 -12.67
N VAL A 2 -30.31 -75.81 -12.07
CA VAL A 2 -30.50 -74.38 -12.38
C VAL A 2 -29.64 -74.10 -13.61
N SER A 3 -30.27 -73.69 -14.72
CA SER A 3 -29.52 -73.29 -15.91
C SER A 3 -28.66 -72.07 -15.58
N PRO A 4 -27.39 -72.03 -16.02
CA PRO A 4 -26.55 -70.86 -15.81
C PRO A 4 -27.18 -69.66 -16.52
N VAL A 5 -27.29 -68.56 -15.79
CA VAL A 5 -27.73 -67.28 -16.36
C VAL A 5 -26.59 -66.74 -17.21
N SER A 6 -26.84 -66.57 -18.51
CA SER A 6 -25.96 -65.86 -19.42
C SER A 6 -26.17 -64.36 -19.23
N ILE A 7 -25.13 -63.65 -18.80
CA ILE A 7 -25.15 -62.18 -18.72
C ILE A 7 -24.60 -61.63 -20.04
N PRO A 8 -25.30 -60.70 -20.71
CA PRO A 8 -24.83 -60.13 -21.97
C PRO A 8 -23.57 -59.27 -21.76
N THR A 9 -22.69 -59.26 -22.76
CA THR A 9 -21.46 -58.43 -22.77
C THR A 9 -21.73 -56.95 -23.06
N SER A 10 -22.95 -56.61 -23.48
CA SER A 10 -23.42 -55.24 -23.65
C SER A 10 -24.88 -55.11 -23.21
N LEU A 11 -25.21 -53.99 -22.57
CA LEU A 11 -26.54 -53.68 -22.10
C LEU A 11 -26.87 -52.23 -22.48
N SER A 12 -28.02 -52.02 -23.13
CA SER A 12 -28.54 -50.69 -23.46
C SER A 12 -29.81 -50.49 -22.67
N LEU A 13 -29.81 -49.52 -21.75
CA LEU A 13 -30.94 -49.19 -20.90
C LEU A 13 -31.29 -47.71 -21.11
N ASN A 14 -32.58 -47.40 -21.09
CA ASN A 14 -33.03 -46.01 -21.01
C ASN A 14 -32.85 -45.46 -19.59
N ASP A 15 -33.13 -46.30 -18.60
CA ASP A 15 -33.02 -45.97 -17.18
C ASP A 15 -32.32 -47.13 -16.44
N LEU A 16 -31.39 -46.79 -15.55
CA LEU A 16 -30.78 -47.73 -14.61
C LEU A 16 -31.14 -47.29 -13.19
N SER A 17 -31.82 -48.15 -12.45
CA SER A 17 -32.07 -47.96 -11.02
C SER A 17 -31.50 -49.15 -10.26
N THR A 18 -30.75 -48.86 -9.20
CA THR A 18 -30.20 -49.86 -8.28
C THR A 18 -30.67 -49.53 -6.87
N SER A 19 -30.96 -50.55 -6.07
CA SER A 19 -31.25 -50.37 -4.64
C SER A 19 -29.98 -50.24 -3.80
N GLU A 20 -28.81 -50.53 -4.38
CA GLU A 20 -27.50 -50.59 -3.75
C GLU A 20 -26.43 -49.94 -4.67
N ASP A 21 -25.16 -50.18 -4.37
CA ASP A 21 -24.01 -49.57 -5.05
C ASP A 21 -23.84 -50.04 -6.50
N ILE A 22 -23.48 -49.12 -7.39
CA ILE A 22 -22.95 -49.44 -8.72
C ILE A 22 -21.43 -49.57 -8.59
N SER A 23 -20.94 -50.81 -8.53
CA SER A 23 -19.50 -51.10 -8.53
C SER A 23 -19.01 -51.35 -9.96
N CYS A 24 -18.07 -50.53 -10.43
CA CYS A 24 -17.38 -50.74 -11.71
C CYS A 24 -15.89 -51.02 -11.48
N SER A 25 -15.36 -52.10 -12.07
CA SER A 25 -13.92 -52.38 -12.05
C SER A 25 -13.13 -51.63 -13.14
N GLY A 26 -13.86 -51.03 -14.10
CA GLY A 26 -13.30 -50.22 -15.20
C GLY A 26 -13.62 -48.73 -15.04
N VAL A 27 -13.65 -48.01 -16.16
CA VAL A 27 -13.95 -46.57 -16.21
C VAL A 27 -15.42 -46.35 -16.57
N ILE A 28 -16.12 -45.51 -15.82
CA ILE A 28 -17.41 -44.93 -16.26
C ILE A 28 -17.08 -43.74 -17.17
N ASN A 29 -17.21 -43.94 -18.48
CA ASN A 29 -17.01 -42.87 -19.46
C ASN A 29 -18.35 -42.17 -19.74
N GLY A 30 -18.41 -40.84 -19.58
CA GLY A 30 -19.58 -40.04 -19.91
C GLY A 30 -19.90 -38.97 -18.87
N PHE A 31 -21.11 -38.40 -18.95
CA PHE A 31 -21.65 -37.48 -17.95
C PHE A 31 -22.62 -38.26 -17.06
N LEU A 32 -22.43 -38.22 -15.74
CA LEU A 32 -23.36 -38.86 -14.79
C LEU A 32 -24.77 -38.28 -14.92
N ALA A 33 -24.89 -36.98 -15.17
CA ALA A 33 -26.14 -36.30 -15.49
C ALA A 33 -25.88 -34.89 -16.07
N TYR A 34 -26.94 -34.27 -16.61
CA TYR A 34 -26.98 -32.86 -17.02
C TYR A 34 -28.00 -32.10 -16.17
N GLY A 35 -27.76 -30.80 -15.91
CA GLY A 35 -28.64 -29.95 -15.10
C GLY A 35 -28.39 -30.03 -13.59
N ASN A 36 -29.26 -29.38 -12.80
CA ASN A 36 -29.12 -29.27 -11.34
C ASN A 36 -29.37 -30.62 -10.64
N GLN A 37 -28.32 -31.21 -10.08
CA GLN A 37 -28.35 -32.51 -9.40
C GLN A 37 -28.65 -32.38 -7.91
N SER A 38 -29.81 -31.83 -7.56
CA SER A 38 -30.22 -31.63 -6.16
C SER A 38 -30.32 -32.91 -5.31
N ALA A 39 -30.42 -34.09 -5.97
CA ALA A 39 -30.46 -35.38 -5.31
C ALA A 39 -29.08 -35.94 -4.90
N ILE A 40 -27.98 -35.39 -5.43
CA ILE A 40 -26.63 -35.76 -4.99
C ILE A 40 -26.33 -34.96 -3.73
N THR A 41 -26.64 -35.54 -2.58
CA THR A 41 -26.48 -34.89 -1.26
C THR A 41 -25.13 -35.19 -0.60
N THR A 42 -24.43 -36.24 -1.06
CA THR A 42 -23.12 -36.62 -0.52
C THR A 42 -22.29 -37.25 -1.62
N VAL A 43 -21.01 -36.89 -1.66
CA VAL A 43 -20.00 -37.60 -2.44
C VAL A 43 -19.03 -38.22 -1.44
N GLY A 44 -18.71 -39.50 -1.59
CA GLY A 44 -17.73 -40.16 -0.72
C GLY A 44 -16.32 -39.57 -0.87
N SER A 45 -15.35 -40.16 -0.17
CA SER A 45 -13.94 -39.75 -0.29
C SER A 45 -13.47 -39.85 -1.74
N LEU A 46 -13.19 -38.70 -2.36
CA LEU A 46 -12.57 -38.61 -3.68
C LEU A 46 -11.07 -38.40 -3.52
N THR A 47 -10.26 -39.21 -4.22
CA THR A 47 -8.82 -38.94 -4.35
C THR A 47 -8.56 -37.76 -5.29
N GLU A 48 -9.42 -37.57 -6.30
CA GLU A 48 -9.34 -36.48 -7.27
C GLU A 48 -10.76 -36.09 -7.75
N LEU A 49 -11.03 -34.79 -7.86
CA LEU A 49 -12.21 -34.24 -8.54
C LEU A 49 -11.75 -33.46 -9.78
N GLY A 50 -11.71 -34.13 -10.93
CA GLY A 50 -11.36 -33.51 -12.20
C GLY A 50 -12.57 -32.80 -12.83
N ILE A 51 -12.52 -31.46 -12.95
CA ILE A 51 -13.53 -30.72 -13.73
C ILE A 51 -13.04 -30.58 -15.18
N ASN A 52 -13.33 -31.56 -16.02
CA ASN A 52 -12.93 -31.55 -17.42
C ASN A 52 -14.03 -30.91 -18.31
N SER A 53 -14.17 -29.59 -18.21
CA SER A 53 -15.06 -28.83 -19.11
C SER A 53 -14.39 -27.55 -19.59
N THR A 54 -14.44 -27.31 -20.91
CA THR A 54 -14.08 -26.03 -21.54
C THR A 54 -14.86 -24.91 -20.83
N ALA A 55 -14.15 -24.00 -20.17
CA ALA A 55 -14.78 -22.96 -19.38
C ALA A 55 -15.50 -21.94 -20.29
N THR A 56 -16.82 -22.09 -20.45
CA THR A 56 -17.67 -21.08 -21.09
C THR A 56 -18.12 -20.08 -20.03
N SER A 57 -17.36 -18.99 -19.86
CA SER A 57 -17.72 -17.71 -19.21
C SER A 57 -18.45 -17.69 -17.85
N GLU A 58 -18.76 -18.82 -17.24
CA GLU A 58 -19.46 -18.93 -15.97
C GLU A 58 -18.48 -19.38 -14.89
N SER A 59 -18.48 -18.63 -13.78
CA SER A 59 -17.66 -18.86 -12.62
C SER A 59 -17.87 -20.27 -12.08
N LYS A 60 -16.92 -21.18 -12.29
CA LYS A 60 -16.95 -22.49 -11.61
C LYS A 60 -16.47 -22.32 -10.18
N SER A 61 -17.38 -22.21 -9.21
CA SER A 61 -17.01 -22.33 -7.81
C SER A 61 -16.93 -23.81 -7.42
N ILE A 62 -15.73 -24.32 -7.18
CA ILE A 62 -15.57 -25.48 -6.30
C ILE A 62 -15.75 -24.94 -4.89
N MET A 63 -17.00 -24.88 -4.41
CA MET A 63 -17.27 -24.53 -3.02
C MET A 63 -16.90 -25.74 -2.18
N ALA A 64 -15.63 -25.81 -1.76
CA ALA A 64 -15.28 -26.70 -0.67
C ALA A 64 -15.88 -26.13 0.62
N ILE A 65 -16.71 -26.95 1.27
CA ILE A 65 -17.06 -26.97 2.70
C ILE A 65 -18.46 -26.42 3.06
N GLU A 66 -19.37 -27.36 3.31
CA GLU A 66 -20.43 -27.23 4.33
C GLU A 66 -19.77 -26.95 5.69
N GLN A 67 -20.19 -25.86 6.35
CA GLN A 67 -20.00 -25.55 7.78
C GLN A 67 -18.58 -25.83 8.35
N PRO A 68 -17.76 -24.80 8.66
CA PRO A 68 -16.42 -25.04 9.16
C PRO A 68 -16.47 -25.76 10.51
N GLN A 69 -16.16 -27.06 10.47
CA GLN A 69 -15.56 -27.74 11.59
C GLN A 69 -14.36 -26.91 12.05
N ARG A 70 -14.11 -26.82 13.36
CA ARG A 70 -12.92 -26.15 13.90
C ARG A 70 -11.69 -26.62 13.08
N ASN A 71 -11.02 -25.69 12.39
CA ASN A 71 -9.80 -25.82 11.58
C ASN A 71 -9.96 -25.95 10.04
N ALA A 72 -11.11 -25.67 9.45
CA ALA A 72 -11.25 -25.62 8.00
C ALA A 72 -10.53 -24.41 7.37
N THR A 73 -9.77 -24.61 6.29
CA THR A 73 -9.29 -23.56 5.38
C THR A 73 -10.22 -23.46 4.17
N TRP A 74 -10.47 -22.25 3.69
CA TRP A 74 -11.31 -22.05 2.50
C TRP A 74 -10.77 -20.95 1.59
N MET A 75 -11.04 -21.10 0.29
CA MET A 75 -10.75 -20.14 -0.76
C MET A 75 -11.99 -20.01 -1.65
N GLY A 76 -12.45 -18.78 -1.87
CA GLY A 76 -13.62 -18.54 -2.69
C GLY A 76 -14.08 -17.09 -2.66
N ASN A 77 -15.29 -16.84 -3.15
CA ASN A 77 -15.90 -15.52 -3.20
C ASN A 77 -17.01 -15.47 -2.14
N ALA A 78 -17.08 -14.40 -1.34
CA ALA A 78 -18.27 -14.15 -0.50
C ALA A 78 -19.27 -13.24 -1.22
N THR A 79 -18.78 -12.44 -2.17
CA THR A 79 -19.58 -11.61 -3.06
C THR A 79 -19.06 -11.74 -4.49
N ASN A 80 -19.82 -11.25 -5.47
CA ASN A 80 -19.37 -11.23 -6.87
C ASN A 80 -18.14 -10.35 -7.13
N ASN A 81 -17.63 -9.64 -6.13
CA ASN A 81 -16.59 -8.63 -6.27
C ASN A 81 -15.31 -8.94 -5.49
N ASP A 82 -15.18 -10.14 -4.92
CA ASP A 82 -14.01 -10.50 -4.12
C ASP A 82 -13.53 -11.94 -4.30
N LEU A 83 -12.23 -12.15 -4.19
CA LEU A 83 -11.62 -13.44 -3.89
C LEU A 83 -11.09 -13.38 -2.46
N ARG A 84 -11.39 -14.40 -1.66
CA ARG A 84 -11.07 -14.46 -0.24
C ARG A 84 -10.37 -15.76 0.11
N PHE A 85 -9.49 -15.67 1.09
CA PHE A 85 -8.87 -16.80 1.78
C PHE A 85 -9.17 -16.66 3.26
N GLY A 86 -9.61 -17.74 3.89
CA GLY A 86 -9.97 -17.72 5.29
C GLY A 86 -9.73 -19.04 6.01
N VAL A 87 -9.85 -18.96 7.33
CA VAL A 87 -9.83 -20.09 8.25
C VAL A 87 -11.04 -20.00 9.15
N ASN A 88 -11.70 -21.12 9.41
CA ASN A 88 -12.95 -21.16 10.16
C ASN A 88 -13.98 -20.17 9.58
N ASN A 89 -14.61 -19.37 10.45
CA ASN A 89 -15.56 -18.31 10.08
C ASN A 89 -14.90 -16.93 9.86
N SER A 90 -13.57 -16.86 9.67
CA SER A 90 -12.85 -15.58 9.50
C SER A 90 -12.15 -15.48 8.16
N THR A 91 -12.20 -14.29 7.56
CA THR A 91 -11.42 -13.94 6.37
C THR A 91 -10.02 -13.47 6.80
N SER A 92 -8.98 -14.06 6.23
CA SER A 92 -7.58 -13.68 6.49
C SER A 92 -7.00 -12.79 5.37
N MET A 93 -7.48 -12.95 4.14
CA MET A 93 -7.04 -12.18 2.97
C MET A 93 -8.20 -11.96 2.00
N ILE A 94 -8.31 -10.75 1.44
CA ILE A 94 -9.31 -10.41 0.41
C ILE A 94 -8.65 -9.67 -0.76
N LEU A 95 -8.90 -10.11 -1.99
CA LEU A 95 -8.59 -9.40 -3.21
C LEU A 95 -9.91 -8.96 -3.86
N THR A 96 -10.14 -7.65 -3.93
CA THR A 96 -11.34 -7.11 -4.59
C THR A 96 -11.13 -6.92 -6.09
N THR A 97 -12.22 -6.86 -6.86
CA THR A 97 -12.19 -6.54 -8.30
C THR A 97 -11.58 -5.18 -8.62
N THR A 98 -11.48 -4.28 -7.64
CA THR A 98 -10.79 -2.98 -7.75
C THR A 98 -9.28 -3.05 -7.51
N GLY A 99 -8.71 -4.24 -7.36
CA GLY A 99 -7.27 -4.44 -7.16
C GLY A 99 -6.79 -4.18 -5.72
N ARG A 100 -7.69 -4.09 -4.75
CA ARG A 100 -7.33 -3.94 -3.33
C ARG A 100 -7.07 -5.28 -2.69
N LEU A 101 -5.92 -5.39 -2.02
CA LEU A 101 -5.56 -6.52 -1.17
C LEU A 101 -5.73 -6.12 0.31
N GLY A 102 -6.74 -6.67 0.97
CA GLY A 102 -6.94 -6.53 2.41
C GLY A 102 -6.16 -7.60 3.16
N LEU A 103 -5.20 -7.17 3.97
CA LEU A 103 -4.37 -8.00 4.86
C LEU A 103 -4.27 -7.32 6.23
N GLY A 104 -4.28 -8.10 7.31
CA GLY A 104 -4.08 -7.55 8.66
C GLY A 104 -2.63 -7.11 8.94
N TYR A 105 -1.65 -7.74 8.29
CA TYR A 105 -0.23 -7.43 8.43
C TYR A 105 0.50 -7.72 7.11
N ILE A 106 1.36 -6.81 6.68
CA ILE A 106 2.20 -6.97 5.49
C ILE A 106 3.66 -6.85 5.92
N ALA A 107 4.38 -7.96 5.95
CA ALA A 107 5.85 -7.97 6.01
C ALA A 107 6.42 -8.18 4.61
N CYS A 108 7.29 -7.29 4.17
CA CYS A 108 8.02 -7.43 2.92
C CYS A 108 9.42 -6.84 3.05
N THR A 109 10.39 -7.43 2.35
CA THR A 109 11.78 -6.94 2.35
C THR A 109 11.93 -5.58 1.67
N ALA A 110 11.12 -5.30 0.65
CA ALA A 110 11.11 -4.02 -0.05
C ALA A 110 9.74 -3.73 -0.65
N MET A 111 9.32 -2.47 -0.58
CA MET A 111 8.23 -1.93 -1.37
C MET A 111 8.81 -1.08 -2.49
N ALA A 112 8.55 -1.46 -3.75
CA ALA A 112 8.90 -0.66 -4.91
C ALA A 112 7.67 0.12 -5.37
N MET A 113 7.77 1.45 -5.41
CA MET A 113 6.73 2.33 -5.93
C MET A 113 7.16 2.92 -7.28
N THR A 114 6.35 2.74 -8.32
CA THR A 114 6.64 3.30 -9.65
C THR A 114 6.66 4.82 -9.60
N SER A 115 7.81 5.42 -9.94
CA SER A 115 8.02 6.87 -9.90
C SER A 115 8.53 7.44 -11.24
N ASP A 116 8.34 6.68 -12.33
CA ASP A 116 8.82 7.03 -13.67
C ASP A 116 8.29 8.40 -14.15
N ARG A 117 9.19 9.27 -14.59
CA ARG A 117 8.87 10.61 -15.08
C ARG A 117 7.96 10.58 -16.32
N ARG A 118 8.06 9.56 -17.15
CA ARG A 118 7.28 9.40 -18.39
C ARG A 118 5.79 9.20 -18.11
N LEU A 119 5.46 8.73 -16.91
CA LEU A 119 4.08 8.49 -16.46
C LEU A 119 3.50 9.70 -15.69
N LYS A 120 4.20 10.84 -15.68
CA LYS A 120 3.84 12.03 -14.88
C LYS A 120 3.71 13.26 -15.78
N ARG A 121 2.73 14.11 -15.46
CA ARG A 121 2.49 15.42 -16.11
C ARG A 121 2.41 16.51 -15.05
N ASN A 122 2.55 17.78 -15.45
CA ASN A 122 2.46 18.95 -14.56
C ASN A 122 3.41 18.89 -13.35
N ILE A 123 4.64 18.43 -13.58
CA ILE A 123 5.65 18.30 -12.52
C ILE A 123 6.15 19.70 -12.15
N GLN A 124 5.81 20.13 -10.94
CA GLN A 124 6.20 21.43 -10.39
C GLN A 124 6.71 21.27 -8.95
N PRO A 125 7.55 22.19 -8.44
CA PRO A 125 7.94 22.19 -7.03
C PRO A 125 6.72 22.25 -6.10
N CYS A 126 6.76 21.50 -5.00
CA CYS A 126 5.73 21.58 -3.97
C CYS A 126 5.75 22.98 -3.32
N PRO A 127 4.62 23.70 -3.22
CA PRO A 127 4.58 25.00 -2.57
C PRO A 127 4.98 24.91 -1.09
N LEU A 128 5.94 25.73 -0.65
CA LEU A 128 6.39 25.74 0.75
C LEU A 128 5.25 26.03 1.74
N LYS A 129 4.26 26.83 1.34
CA LYS A 129 3.06 27.11 2.16
C LYS A 129 2.30 25.83 2.51
N ARG A 130 2.26 24.86 1.58
CA ARG A 130 1.61 23.56 1.80
C ARG A 130 2.38 22.71 2.80
N ILE A 131 3.72 22.65 2.65
CA ILE A 131 4.59 21.93 3.58
C ILE A 131 4.50 22.54 4.97
N LYS A 132 4.61 23.86 5.07
CA LYS A 132 4.52 24.59 6.33
C LYS A 132 3.18 24.36 7.03
N ARG A 133 2.07 24.32 6.29
CA ARG A 133 0.74 24.04 6.83
C ARG A 133 0.65 22.65 7.49
N LEU A 134 1.34 21.65 6.96
CA LEU A 134 1.41 20.33 7.61
C LEU A 134 2.13 20.43 8.96
N TYR A 135 3.34 20.99 8.97
CA TYR A 135 4.16 21.07 10.19
C TYR A 135 3.65 22.06 11.24
N ASP A 136 2.96 23.12 10.83
CA ASP A 136 2.44 24.14 11.76
C ASP A 136 1.08 23.76 12.38
N ASN A 137 0.31 22.85 11.76
CA ASN A 137 -1.09 22.59 12.16
C ASN A 137 -1.40 21.11 12.43
N CYS A 138 -0.45 20.19 12.28
CA CYS A 138 -0.66 18.77 12.53
C CYS A 138 0.46 18.23 13.42
N ASP A 139 0.10 17.85 14.63
CA ASP A 139 1.05 17.30 15.61
C ASP A 139 1.23 15.79 15.44
N VAL A 140 2.45 15.31 15.63
CA VAL A 140 2.73 13.87 15.80
C VAL A 140 2.37 13.50 17.23
N VAL A 141 1.41 12.59 17.38
CA VAL A 141 0.84 12.19 18.67
C VAL A 141 1.13 10.72 18.96
N LEU A 142 1.09 10.39 20.25
CA LEU A 142 1.02 9.01 20.74
C LEU A 142 -0.43 8.69 21.07
N TYR A 143 -0.92 7.53 20.66
CA TYR A 143 -2.31 7.12 20.90
C TYR A 143 -2.44 5.62 21.13
N ASP A 144 -3.52 5.26 21.82
CA ASP A 144 -3.97 3.89 22.02
C ASP A 144 -5.23 3.67 21.18
N TRP A 145 -5.39 2.48 20.59
CA TRP A 145 -6.64 2.15 19.90
C TRP A 145 -7.72 1.84 20.92
N ILE A 146 -8.95 2.30 20.66
CA ILE A 146 -10.10 1.98 21.52
C ILE A 146 -10.30 0.46 21.63
N GLU A 147 -10.07 -0.28 20.54
CA GLU A 147 -10.18 -1.74 20.49
C GLU A 147 -8.97 -2.48 21.11
N SER A 148 -7.94 -1.77 21.60
CA SER A 148 -6.69 -2.38 22.06
C SER A 148 -6.53 -2.50 23.57
N GLU A 149 -7.62 -2.66 24.33
CA GLU A 149 -7.60 -2.85 25.80
C GLU A 149 -6.58 -3.89 26.32
N ASN A 150 -6.08 -4.78 25.44
CA ASN A 150 -5.07 -5.80 25.78
C ASN A 150 -3.81 -5.79 24.90
N ARG A 151 -3.51 -4.74 24.12
CA ARG A 151 -2.24 -4.65 23.38
C ARG A 151 -1.26 -3.71 24.08
N PRO A 152 -0.07 -4.17 24.49
CA PRO A 152 0.92 -3.31 25.11
C PRO A 152 1.57 -2.38 24.08
N GLY A 153 1.58 -1.08 24.37
CA GLY A 153 2.34 -0.06 23.63
C GLY A 153 1.44 0.97 22.95
N GLN A 154 1.92 2.21 22.93
CA GLN A 154 1.29 3.31 22.19
C GLN A 154 1.76 3.31 20.74
N GLU A 155 0.84 3.60 19.83
CA GLU A 155 1.17 3.87 18.44
C GLU A 155 1.58 5.33 18.27
N VAL A 156 2.41 5.59 17.26
CA VAL A 156 2.83 6.95 16.88
C VAL A 156 2.24 7.32 15.52
N GLY A 157 1.69 8.53 15.40
CA GLY A 157 1.09 8.95 14.13
C GLY A 157 0.51 10.36 14.13
N LEU A 158 -0.24 10.65 13.07
CA LEU A 158 -1.03 11.87 12.88
C LEU A 158 -2.52 11.54 12.99
N ILE A 159 -3.33 12.53 13.39
CA ILE A 159 -4.78 12.43 13.37
C ILE A 159 -5.31 12.95 12.02
N ALA A 160 -6.18 12.16 11.38
CA ALA A 160 -6.68 12.48 10.04
C ALA A 160 -7.55 13.75 10.03
N GLN A 161 -8.32 14.00 11.08
CA GLN A 161 -9.16 15.19 11.24
C GLN A 161 -8.33 16.48 11.27
N ASP A 162 -7.12 16.46 11.85
CA ASP A 162 -6.22 17.61 11.87
C ASP A 162 -5.73 17.95 10.45
N LEU A 163 -5.46 16.92 9.63
CA LEU A 163 -5.12 17.11 8.21
C LEU A 163 -6.28 17.72 7.43
N VAL A 164 -7.52 17.31 7.70
CA VAL A 164 -8.71 17.93 7.08
C VAL A 164 -8.84 19.39 7.50
N SER A 165 -8.71 19.68 8.80
CA SER A 165 -8.78 21.02 9.37
C SER A 165 -7.70 21.94 8.82
N ALA A 166 -6.50 21.42 8.59
CA ALA A 166 -5.41 22.14 7.94
C ALA A 166 -5.64 22.36 6.43
N HIS A 167 -6.72 21.83 5.83
CA HIS A 167 -6.96 21.80 4.38
C HIS A 167 -5.87 21.03 3.61
N LEU A 168 -5.54 19.84 4.10
CA LEU A 168 -4.62 18.86 3.51
C LEU A 168 -5.35 17.54 3.20
N THR A 169 -6.59 17.63 2.70
CA THR A 169 -7.48 16.49 2.43
C THR A 169 -6.93 15.50 1.41
N ASP A 170 -5.97 15.90 0.58
CA ASP A 170 -5.31 15.01 -0.37
C ASP A 170 -4.21 14.13 0.25
N LEU A 171 -3.94 14.28 1.56
CA LEU A 171 -3.07 13.42 2.35
C LEU A 171 -3.85 12.38 3.17
N ILE A 172 -5.17 12.31 2.97
CA ILE A 172 -6.02 11.31 3.58
C ILE A 172 -6.77 10.52 2.52
N SER A 173 -7.22 9.33 2.91
CA SER A 173 -8.12 8.48 2.17
C SER A 173 -9.41 8.29 2.98
N VAL A 174 -10.55 8.28 2.30
CA VAL A 174 -11.87 8.13 2.93
C VAL A 174 -12.42 6.74 2.63
N PHE A 175 -12.91 6.05 3.65
CA PHE A 175 -13.50 4.73 3.55
C PHE A 175 -14.87 4.71 4.22
N TYR A 176 -15.77 3.92 3.65
CA TYR A 176 -17.05 3.61 4.30
C TYR A 176 -16.85 2.50 5.34
N ARG A 177 -17.42 2.68 6.53
CA ARG A 177 -17.37 1.70 7.62
C ARG A 177 -18.62 1.81 8.49
N ASP A 178 -19.51 0.83 8.44
CA ASP A 178 -20.86 0.91 9.04
C ASP A 178 -20.91 1.10 10.57
N ASP A 179 -19.86 0.69 11.27
CA ASP A 179 -19.74 0.69 12.74
C ASP A 179 -19.21 2.01 13.33
N ILE A 180 -18.79 2.97 12.49
CA ILE A 180 -18.32 4.27 12.96
C ILE A 180 -19.50 5.20 13.23
N GLN A 181 -19.57 5.67 14.48
CA GLN A 181 -20.54 6.67 14.94
C GLN A 181 -20.12 8.08 14.51
N GLU A 182 -21.08 9.00 14.47
CA GLU A 182 -20.79 10.42 14.31
C GLU A 182 -20.00 10.93 15.52
N GLY A 183 -18.95 11.69 15.27
CA GLY A 183 -18.11 12.28 16.31
C GLY A 183 -18.54 13.69 16.71
N GLU A 184 -17.73 14.38 17.52
CA GLU A 184 -18.06 15.69 18.08
C GLU A 184 -18.13 16.79 17.02
N GLY A 185 -17.41 16.62 15.91
CA GLY A 185 -17.44 17.52 14.76
C GLY A 185 -18.00 16.85 13.50
N PRO A 186 -19.32 16.85 13.25
CA PRO A 186 -19.93 16.12 12.12
C PRO A 186 -19.38 16.47 10.73
N SER A 187 -18.82 17.68 10.56
CA SER A 187 -18.16 18.10 9.32
C SER A 187 -16.81 17.42 9.07
N PHE A 188 -16.17 16.91 10.12
CA PHE A 188 -14.85 16.25 10.10
C PHE A 188 -14.93 14.77 10.48
N GLU A 189 -15.99 14.37 11.20
CA GLU A 189 -16.23 13.04 11.76
C GLU A 189 -17.65 12.54 11.41
N PRO A 190 -18.02 12.47 10.11
CA PRO A 190 -19.34 12.02 9.73
C PRO A 190 -19.52 10.53 10.03
N ALA A 191 -20.74 10.14 10.41
CA ALA A 191 -21.09 8.74 10.62
C ALA A 191 -20.74 7.87 9.41
N LYS A 192 -20.45 6.60 9.71
CA LYS A 192 -20.13 5.56 8.73
C LYS A 192 -18.91 5.82 7.85
N THR A 193 -18.05 6.75 8.25
CA THR A 193 -16.91 7.20 7.45
C THR A 193 -15.63 7.14 8.26
N GLN A 194 -14.63 6.40 7.76
CA GLN A 194 -13.29 6.35 8.32
C GLN A 194 -12.35 7.20 7.47
N LEU A 195 -11.54 8.04 8.14
CA LEU A 195 -10.45 8.77 7.51
C LEU A 195 -9.11 8.09 7.82
N ASN A 196 -8.31 7.84 6.80
CA ASN A 196 -7.00 7.20 6.92
C ASN A 196 -5.90 8.15 6.44
N VAL A 197 -4.77 8.18 7.14
CA VAL A 197 -3.61 9.00 6.75
C VAL A 197 -2.78 8.28 5.67
N ASP A 198 -2.51 8.95 4.55
CA ASP A 198 -1.62 8.45 3.49
C ASP A 198 -0.15 8.78 3.83
N TYR A 199 0.44 8.08 4.80
CA TYR A 199 1.81 8.33 5.29
C TYR A 199 2.89 8.31 4.20
N SER A 200 2.69 7.53 3.13
CA SER A 200 3.63 7.50 1.99
C SER A 200 3.73 8.84 1.27
N ARG A 201 2.65 9.64 1.22
CA ARG A 201 2.68 10.98 0.64
C ARG A 201 3.39 11.96 1.56
N ILE A 202 3.21 11.81 2.87
CA ILE A 202 3.79 12.68 3.90
C ILE A 202 5.31 12.50 3.98
N ALA A 203 5.79 11.25 3.97
CA ALA A 203 7.22 10.92 4.01
C ALA A 203 8.03 11.54 2.85
N THR A 204 7.36 11.99 1.78
CA THR A 204 8.00 12.66 0.63
C THR A 204 8.12 14.18 0.76
N MET A 205 7.72 14.77 1.90
CA MET A 205 7.83 16.21 2.18
C MET A 205 9.04 16.51 3.09
N PRO A 206 10.27 16.62 2.55
CA PRO A 206 11.46 16.81 3.36
C PRO A 206 11.53 18.23 3.93
N PHE A 207 12.16 18.33 5.11
CA PHE A 207 12.77 19.48 5.79
C PHE A 207 12.37 20.88 5.31
N THR A 208 11.91 21.70 6.26
CA THR A 208 11.59 23.09 5.95
C THR A 208 12.86 23.93 5.89
N PHE A 209 13.09 24.55 4.74
CA PHE A 209 14.10 25.61 4.61
C PHE A 209 13.47 26.96 4.94
N ARG A 210 14.15 27.79 5.73
CA ARG A 210 13.82 29.21 5.94
C ARG A 210 15.06 30.08 5.76
N ILE A 211 14.87 31.38 5.55
CA ILE A 211 15.99 32.33 5.64
C ILE A 211 16.49 32.33 7.10
N SER A 212 17.80 32.19 7.29
CA SER A 212 18.36 32.14 8.64
C SER A 212 18.13 33.46 9.36
N LYS A 213 17.82 33.39 10.65
CA LYS A 213 17.82 34.55 11.53
C LYS A 213 19.23 34.90 12.01
N ARG A 214 20.22 34.01 11.79
CA ARG A 214 21.60 34.23 12.21
C ARG A 214 22.30 35.16 11.23
N LYS A 215 22.99 36.18 11.75
CA LYS A 215 23.66 37.22 10.95
C LYS A 215 24.74 36.71 10.00
N ASP A 216 25.26 35.52 10.25
CA ASP A 216 26.39 34.89 9.57
C ASP A 216 25.95 33.78 8.60
N ASN A 217 24.65 33.50 8.48
CA ASN A 217 24.12 32.43 7.65
C ASN A 217 22.95 32.89 6.79
N LYS A 218 22.80 32.27 5.61
CA LYS A 218 21.76 32.57 4.62
C LYS A 218 20.48 31.80 4.93
N TYR A 219 20.62 30.51 5.24
CA TYR A 219 19.49 29.58 5.35
C TYR A 219 19.56 28.76 6.63
N ASP A 220 18.40 28.33 7.11
CA ASP A 220 18.22 27.30 8.13
C ASP A 220 17.51 26.12 7.47
N ALA A 221 18.03 24.90 7.66
CA ALA A 221 17.27 23.67 7.50
C ALA A 221 16.70 23.28 8.88
N VAL A 222 15.38 23.22 8.99
CA VAL A 222 14.70 22.71 10.18
C VAL A 222 14.51 21.21 10.00
N LEU A 223 15.16 20.45 10.88
CA LEU A 223 15.06 19.00 10.96
C LEU A 223 13.81 18.60 11.75
N ASP A 224 13.35 17.37 11.55
CA ASP A 224 12.11 16.87 12.16
C ASP A 224 12.18 16.78 13.69
N ASP A 225 13.38 16.71 14.26
CA ASP A 225 13.63 16.75 15.71
C ASP A 225 13.74 18.19 16.28
N GLY A 226 13.36 19.19 15.48
CA GLY A 226 13.41 20.61 15.85
C GLY A 226 14.82 21.23 15.80
N ARG A 227 15.87 20.46 15.52
CA ARG A 227 17.22 21.01 15.33
C ARG A 227 17.26 21.90 14.08
N VAL A 228 18.09 22.93 14.17
CA VAL A 228 18.29 23.90 13.11
C VAL A 228 19.73 23.85 12.64
N GLU A 229 19.92 23.42 11.40
CA GLU A 229 21.22 23.45 10.72
C GLU A 229 21.29 24.67 9.81
N SER A 230 22.06 25.68 10.23
CA SER A 230 22.24 26.91 9.45
C SER A 230 23.39 26.76 8.45
N PHE A 231 23.19 27.27 7.22
CA PHE A 231 24.19 27.16 6.16
C PHE A 231 24.19 28.36 5.20
N GLY A 232 25.26 28.42 4.40
CA GLY A 232 25.52 29.49 3.43
C GLY A 232 26.02 30.76 4.13
N GLY A 233 27.32 31.01 4.13
CA GLY A 233 27.89 32.12 4.90
C GLY A 233 27.43 33.51 4.45
N ILE A 234 27.36 34.42 5.41
CA ILE A 234 27.29 35.87 5.24
C ILE A 234 28.57 36.48 5.81
N LYS A 235 29.18 37.42 5.07
CA LYS A 235 30.38 38.13 5.50
C LYS A 235 30.08 39.04 6.70
N ARG A 236 31.12 39.47 7.42
CA ARG A 236 30.98 40.41 8.55
C ARG A 236 30.30 41.74 8.18
N ASN A 237 30.40 42.17 6.94
CA ASN A 237 29.75 43.39 6.44
C ASN A 237 28.27 43.20 6.07
N GLY A 238 27.69 42.02 6.36
CA GLY A 238 26.29 41.70 6.05
C GLY A 238 26.06 41.24 4.60
N GLU A 239 27.09 41.23 3.75
CA GLU A 239 26.94 40.73 2.38
C GLU A 239 27.06 39.21 2.33
N PRO A 240 26.09 38.51 1.73
CA PRO A 240 26.19 37.08 1.42
C PRO A 240 27.44 36.77 0.60
N TYR A 241 28.12 35.65 0.90
CA TYR A 241 29.20 35.18 0.03
C TYR A 241 28.65 34.86 -1.36
N GLN A 242 29.35 35.28 -2.41
CA GLN A 242 29.01 34.87 -3.77
C GLN A 242 29.13 33.36 -3.91
N GLN A 243 28.20 32.77 -4.65
CA GLN A 243 28.09 31.32 -4.83
C GLN A 243 27.97 30.98 -6.31
N TYR A 244 28.30 29.74 -6.67
CA TYR A 244 28.16 29.31 -8.07
C TYR A 244 26.69 29.34 -8.52
N ARG A 245 25.82 28.79 -7.67
CA ARG A 245 24.37 28.76 -7.87
C ARG A 245 23.63 28.57 -6.55
N ASP A 246 22.57 29.32 -6.32
CA ASP A 246 21.64 29.08 -5.22
C ASP A 246 20.80 27.85 -5.53
N SER A 247 21.10 26.76 -4.83
CA SER A 247 20.39 25.49 -4.97
C SER A 247 19.35 25.28 -3.87
N ALA A 248 19.23 26.21 -2.91
CA ALA A 248 18.21 26.13 -1.89
C ALA A 248 16.80 26.32 -2.50
N PRO A 249 15.76 25.65 -1.99
CA PRO A 249 14.41 25.77 -2.52
C PRO A 249 13.87 27.21 -2.55
N LEU A 250 14.27 28.03 -1.57
CA LEU A 250 13.85 29.43 -1.42
C LEU A 250 14.46 30.39 -2.45
N ARG A 251 15.67 30.10 -2.96
CA ARG A 251 16.43 30.95 -3.89
C ARG A 251 16.56 32.44 -3.49
N ALA A 252 16.44 32.74 -2.19
CA ALA A 252 16.45 34.10 -1.64
C ALA A 252 17.78 34.84 -1.91
N PHE A 253 18.86 34.11 -2.21
CA PHE A 253 20.20 34.66 -2.46
C PHE A 253 20.71 34.38 -3.88
N SER A 254 19.84 34.03 -4.82
CA SER A 254 20.18 33.78 -6.24
C SER A 254 20.83 34.97 -6.96
N LYS A 255 20.60 36.20 -6.48
CA LYS A 255 21.31 37.40 -6.99
C LYS A 255 22.83 37.40 -6.76
N TYR A 256 23.32 36.53 -5.87
CA TYR A 256 24.75 36.36 -5.60
C TYR A 256 25.37 35.20 -6.40
N ASP A 257 24.61 34.65 -7.36
CA ASP A 257 25.07 33.59 -8.24
C ASP A 257 26.02 34.18 -9.30
N HIS A 258 27.22 33.60 -9.42
CA HIS A 258 28.23 34.10 -10.35
C HIS A 258 28.36 33.29 -11.64
N GLY A 259 27.76 32.09 -11.73
CA GLY A 259 27.77 31.24 -12.94
C GLY A 259 29.15 30.72 -13.40
N ASN A 260 30.25 31.22 -12.83
CA ASN A 260 31.62 30.83 -13.16
C ASN A 260 31.93 29.38 -12.72
N ILE A 261 31.96 28.47 -13.69
CA ILE A 261 32.22 27.02 -13.51
C ILE A 261 33.65 26.78 -13.02
N GLU A 262 34.65 27.50 -13.54
CA GLU A 262 36.05 27.32 -13.16
C GLU A 262 36.31 27.70 -11.70
N ARG A 263 35.65 28.75 -11.20
CA ARG A 263 35.69 29.13 -9.80
C ARG A 263 35.13 28.02 -8.91
N ASN A 264 34.06 27.37 -9.35
CA ASN A 264 33.46 26.22 -8.66
C ASN A 264 34.42 25.01 -8.65
N GLN A 265 35.01 24.66 -9.80
CA GLN A 265 36.01 23.58 -9.90
C GLN A 265 37.23 23.84 -9.00
N ARG A 266 37.74 25.07 -8.95
CA ARG A 266 38.85 25.46 -8.06
C ARG A 266 38.49 25.32 -6.58
N PHE A 267 37.24 25.59 -6.22
CA PHE A 267 36.75 25.37 -4.85
C PHE A 267 36.77 23.88 -4.51
N TYR A 268 36.21 23.01 -5.35
CA TYR A 268 36.24 21.55 -5.14
C TYR A 268 37.65 20.99 -5.06
N LYS A 269 38.57 21.47 -5.92
CA LYS A 269 39.98 21.04 -5.89
C LYS A 269 40.68 21.36 -4.56
N ARG A 270 40.30 22.47 -3.89
CA ARG A 270 40.88 22.86 -2.59
C ARG A 270 40.27 22.15 -1.40
N HIS A 271 38.98 21.84 -1.46
CA HIS A 271 38.24 21.32 -0.30
C HIS A 271 37.95 19.81 -0.38
N GLY A 272 38.32 19.15 -1.48
CA GLY A 272 38.13 17.71 -1.68
C GLY A 272 36.67 17.32 -1.94
N PRO A 273 36.40 16.03 -2.23
CA PRO A 273 35.04 15.50 -2.22
C PRO A 273 34.48 15.56 -0.78
N ILE A 274 33.23 16.00 -0.65
CA ILE A 274 32.55 16.14 0.64
C ILE A 274 32.50 14.77 1.33
N ASN A 275 33.23 14.61 2.43
CA ASN A 275 33.19 13.41 3.24
C ASN A 275 32.02 13.52 4.22
N PHE A 276 30.89 12.90 3.88
CA PHE A 276 29.61 13.00 4.60
C PHE A 276 29.62 12.49 6.05
N ARG A 277 30.75 11.93 6.54
CA ARG A 277 30.80 11.39 7.89
C ARG A 277 30.92 12.44 8.99
N ASN A 278 31.53 13.62 8.75
CA ASN A 278 31.97 14.47 9.86
C ASN A 278 31.68 15.99 9.82
N HIS A 279 31.05 16.60 8.80
CA HIS A 279 30.71 18.04 8.87
C HIS A 279 29.42 18.45 8.14
N THR A 280 28.86 19.53 8.69
CA THR A 280 27.64 20.30 8.39
C THR A 280 27.13 20.21 6.93
N PRO A 281 25.81 20.10 6.70
CA PRO A 281 25.26 19.91 5.36
C PRO A 281 25.47 21.16 4.48
N LEU A 282 26.55 21.20 3.70
CA LEU A 282 26.62 22.08 2.54
C LEU A 282 25.82 21.42 1.41
N LEU A 283 24.51 21.67 1.43
CA LEU A 283 23.50 21.21 0.46
C LEU A 283 23.67 21.92 -0.91
N GLY A 284 24.83 21.70 -1.54
CA GLY A 284 25.21 22.27 -2.83
C GLY A 284 25.51 21.24 -3.93
N SER A 285 25.45 19.93 -3.66
CA SER A 285 25.90 18.93 -4.63
C SER A 285 24.99 17.69 -4.70
N GLN A 286 23.97 17.74 -5.55
CA GLN A 286 23.30 16.53 -6.05
C GLN A 286 23.30 16.45 -7.60
N LYS A 287 24.31 17.01 -8.27
CA LYS A 287 24.34 16.98 -9.74
C LYS A 287 25.40 16.12 -10.44
N ASN A 288 26.30 15.44 -9.73
CA ASN A 288 27.40 14.71 -10.38
C ASN A 288 27.50 13.20 -10.04
N ILE A 289 26.42 12.53 -9.63
CA ILE A 289 26.45 11.07 -9.40
C ILE A 289 26.09 10.26 -10.67
N PHE A 290 25.74 10.90 -11.78
CA PHE A 290 25.47 10.21 -13.07
C PHE A 290 26.42 10.65 -14.18
N GLY A 291 27.72 10.62 -13.90
CA GLY A 291 28.77 10.85 -14.88
C GLY A 291 29.79 9.73 -14.80
N ASN A 292 29.37 8.52 -15.17
CA ASN A 292 30.16 7.39 -15.69
C ASN A 292 29.33 6.10 -15.60
N LEU A 293 28.33 5.98 -16.48
CA LEU A 293 27.86 4.76 -17.13
C LEU A 293 27.25 5.17 -18.47
#